data_AF-A0A3E2VKI8-F1
#
_entry.id   AF-A0A3E2VKI8-F1
#
_cell.length_a   1.000
_cell.length_b   1.000
_cell.length_c   1.000
_cell.angle_alpha   90.00
_cell.angle_beta   90.00
_cell.angle_gamma   90.00
#
_symmetry.space_group_name_H-M   'P 1'
#
loop_
_entity.id
_entity.type
_entity.pdbx_description
1 polymer ?
#
loop_
_entity_poly.entity_id
_entity_poly.type
_entity_poly.pdbx_seq_one_letter_code
_entity_poly.pdbx_strand_id
1 'polypeptide(L)'
;MITYTLKELGYPEEPPRKLLPWIHMELQWKNLDKIITFSYDHTIHIYEVSELRQKYCFEIPYGSRSQWIDRCWQLNEFVGTKGIVKLFVSNIPYHLRSYIYFDYDGDREDIIEFCKTYEIDVSYDKGSEEFFNDMRERMWNDFVFCANMDYEYFMMCFVSCFQFPEISILHEKGYHWESESKRKKVFISYAWKNKGMVDGMVDKLQTSGIRVFKNSQSIDYGDHILESILSGLNECDLAIFFLSHAFQNSMMGKQELRAIWTKVISRKKAWMIIRLDDVNPEDIYYSLSDYKYFDAQNESFDDFIKAVHKKLKEC
;
A
#
# COMPACT_ATOMS: atom_id res chain seq x y z
N MET A 1 3.11 29.30 32.94
CA MET A 1 2.79 30.15 31.78
C MET A 1 3.46 31.49 32.00
N ILE A 2 4.35 31.88 31.08
CA ILE A 2 4.98 33.19 31.08
C ILE A 2 4.58 33.88 29.78
N THR A 3 4.08 35.10 29.88
CA THR A 3 3.64 35.89 28.72
C THR A 3 4.74 36.90 28.38
N TYR A 4 5.12 36.93 27.11
CA TYR A 4 6.07 37.88 26.55
C TYR A 4 5.43 38.64 25.40
N THR A 5 5.86 39.87 25.19
CA THR A 5 5.64 40.62 23.95
C THR A 5 6.73 40.26 22.93
N LEU A 6 6.45 40.45 21.64
CA LEU A 6 7.46 40.28 20.59
C LEU A 6 8.72 41.12 20.83
N LYS A 7 8.56 42.33 21.39
CA LYS A 7 9.65 43.23 21.75
C LYS A 7 10.54 42.70 22.85
N GLU A 8 9.96 42.09 23.89
CA GLU A 8 10.72 41.47 24.98
C GLU A 8 11.57 40.29 24.49
N LEU A 9 11.17 39.65 23.39
CA LEU A 9 11.92 38.58 22.73
C LEU A 9 12.89 39.09 21.64
N GLY A 10 13.02 40.41 21.48
CA GLY A 10 13.95 41.02 20.53
C GLY A 10 13.43 41.16 19.10
N TYR A 11 12.13 40.96 18.86
CA TYR A 11 11.48 41.16 17.57
C TYR A 11 10.78 42.53 17.49
N PRO A 12 10.48 43.06 16.29
CA PRO A 12 9.64 44.24 16.15
C PRO A 12 8.27 44.04 16.83
N GLU A 13 7.70 45.08 17.45
CA GLU A 13 6.34 45.02 18.03
C GLU A 13 5.30 44.63 16.97
N GLU A 14 5.46 45.12 15.74
CA GLU A 14 4.63 44.79 14.58
C GLU A 14 5.49 44.26 13.41
N PRO A 15 5.86 42.97 13.41
CA PRO A 15 6.61 42.40 12.31
C PRO A 15 5.68 42.23 11.10
N PRO A 16 6.17 42.41 9.85
CA PRO A 16 5.43 42.07 8.65
C PRO A 16 4.82 40.66 8.74
N ARG A 17 3.52 40.49 8.40
CA ARG A 17 2.82 39.19 8.50
C ARG A 17 3.58 38.01 7.89
N LYS A 18 4.32 38.24 6.81
CA LYS A 18 5.17 37.25 6.14
C LYS A 18 6.33 36.70 7.01
N LEU A 19 6.74 37.42 8.05
CA LEU A 19 7.79 37.03 8.99
C LEU A 19 7.25 36.28 10.21
N LEU A 20 5.94 36.36 10.50
CA LEU A 20 5.35 35.66 11.65
C LEU A 20 5.60 34.14 11.62
N PRO A 21 5.47 33.43 10.49
CA PRO A 21 5.79 31.99 10.46
C PRO A 21 7.26 31.71 10.78
N TRP A 22 8.19 32.57 10.36
CA TRP A 22 9.62 32.42 10.61
C TRP A 22 9.96 32.71 12.08
N ILE A 23 9.37 33.76 12.67
CA ILE A 23 9.52 34.09 14.09
C ILE A 23 8.95 32.95 14.96
N HIS A 24 7.77 32.42 14.61
CA HIS A 24 7.17 31.27 15.29
C HIS A 24 8.10 30.04 15.24
N MET A 25 8.61 29.70 14.05
CA MET A 25 9.55 28.59 13.88
C MET A 25 10.85 28.78 14.66
N GLU A 26 11.45 29.98 14.63
CA GLU A 26 12.70 30.27 15.35
C GLU A 26 12.51 30.18 16.87
N LEU A 27 11.40 30.70 17.38
CA LEU A 27 11.06 30.65 18.79
C LEU A 27 10.80 29.21 19.25
N GLN A 28 10.02 28.43 18.49
CA GLN A 28 9.78 27.01 18.80
C GLN A 28 11.08 26.21 18.80
N TRP A 29 12.01 26.51 17.88
CA TRP A 29 13.32 25.86 17.84
C TRP A 29 14.20 26.20 19.05
N LYS A 30 14.23 27.47 19.48
CA LYS A 30 15.03 27.87 20.65
C LYS A 30 14.49 27.32 21.97
N ASN A 31 13.25 26.85 21.97
CA ASN A 31 12.58 26.33 23.14
C ASN A 31 11.84 25.04 22.77
N LEU A 32 12.57 24.02 22.32
CA LEU A 32 12.01 22.70 21.97
C LEU A 32 11.27 22.05 23.16
N ASP A 33 11.62 22.48 24.37
CA ASP A 33 11.05 22.16 25.68
C ASP A 33 9.93 23.15 26.11
N LYS A 34 9.45 24.02 25.23
CA LYS A 34 8.39 24.98 25.58
C LYS A 34 7.33 25.08 24.48
N ILE A 35 6.07 25.21 24.91
CA ILE A 35 4.97 25.54 24.01
C ILE A 35 5.00 27.02 23.78
N ILE A 36 4.93 27.42 22.52
CA ILE A 36 4.87 28.83 22.14
C ILE A 36 3.57 29.05 21.38
N THR A 37 2.66 29.79 21.99
CA THR A 37 1.38 30.16 21.38
C THR A 37 1.38 31.65 21.07
N PHE A 38 1.02 31.98 19.84
CA PHE A 38 0.79 33.37 19.43
C PHE A 38 -0.68 33.69 19.61
N SER A 39 -0.96 34.72 20.40
CA SER A 39 -2.30 35.28 20.52
C SER A 39 -2.53 36.36 19.45
N TYR A 40 -3.80 36.71 19.24
CA TYR A 40 -4.18 37.81 18.35
C TYR A 40 -3.76 39.19 18.86
N ASP A 41 -3.42 39.33 20.14
CA ASP A 41 -3.01 40.60 20.77
C ASP A 41 -1.50 40.85 20.73
N HIS A 42 -0.77 40.15 19.85
CA HIS A 42 0.69 40.23 19.69
C HIS A 42 1.49 39.78 20.93
N THR A 43 0.86 39.04 21.83
CA THR A 43 1.56 38.36 22.92
C THR A 43 1.91 36.92 22.56
N ILE A 44 2.97 36.45 23.19
CA ILE A 44 3.53 35.12 23.04
C ILE A 44 3.44 34.46 24.41
N HIS A 45 2.65 33.39 24.49
CA HIS A 45 2.56 32.57 25.67
C HIS A 45 3.57 31.45 25.58
N ILE A 46 4.52 31.44 26.52
CA ILE A 46 5.50 30.38 26.66
C ILE A 46 5.09 29.47 27.83
N TYR A 47 4.93 28.19 27.55
CA TYR A 47 4.64 27.17 28.55
C TYR A 47 5.85 26.27 28.69
N GLU A 48 6.39 26.15 29.89
CA GLU A 48 7.50 25.26 30.19
C GLU A 48 6.99 23.80 30.17
N VAL A 49 7.61 22.96 29.34
CA VAL A 49 7.31 21.53 29.20
C VAL A 49 8.37 20.79 30.02
N SER A 50 7.92 20.01 31.00
CA SER A 50 8.83 19.19 31.82
C SER A 50 9.61 18.19 30.94
N GLU A 51 10.92 18.08 31.13
CA GLU A 51 11.76 17.09 30.43
C GLU A 51 11.37 15.63 30.74
N LEU A 52 10.60 15.41 31.81
CA LEU A 52 10.14 14.09 32.26
C LEU A 52 8.87 13.59 31.55
N ARG A 53 8.31 14.37 30.62
CA ARG A 53 7.07 13.98 29.93
C ARG A 53 7.30 12.79 29.01
N GLN A 54 6.32 11.90 29.03
CA GLN A 54 6.29 10.73 28.18
C GLN A 54 5.91 11.17 26.77
N LYS A 55 6.68 10.75 25.77
CA LYS A 55 6.55 11.19 24.37
C LYS A 55 6.11 10.02 23.51
N TYR A 56 5.11 10.26 22.69
CA TYR A 56 4.50 9.24 21.83
C TYR A 56 4.27 9.80 20.43
N CYS A 57 4.28 8.90 19.45
CA CYS A 57 4.02 9.22 18.06
C CYS A 57 3.27 8.06 17.42
N PHE A 58 2.36 8.33 16.49
CA PHE A 58 1.76 7.30 15.65
C PHE A 58 1.41 7.86 14.27
N GLU A 59 1.43 6.99 13.27
CA GLU A 59 1.06 7.36 11.91
C GLU A 59 -0.46 7.28 11.73
N ILE A 60 -1.02 8.25 11.03
CA ILE A 60 -2.40 8.18 10.54
C ILE A 60 -2.39 8.14 9.01
N PRO A 61 -3.24 7.31 8.37
CA PRO A 61 -3.24 7.20 6.92
C PRO A 61 -3.70 8.50 6.26
N TYR A 62 -2.82 9.15 5.50
CA TYR A 62 -3.11 10.44 4.85
C TYR A 62 -4.38 10.39 3.98
N GLY A 63 -4.55 9.31 3.21
CA GLY A 63 -5.64 9.15 2.23
C GLY A 63 -6.98 8.71 2.80
N SER A 64 -7.05 8.32 4.08
CA SER A 64 -8.27 7.89 4.78
C SER A 64 -8.33 8.44 6.22
N ARG A 65 -7.76 9.62 6.40
CA ARG A 65 -7.60 10.37 7.65
C ARG A 65 -8.91 10.75 8.35
N SER A 66 -10.03 10.88 7.64
CA SER A 66 -11.32 11.26 8.25
C SER A 66 -11.79 10.23 9.28
N GLN A 67 -11.40 8.97 9.11
CA GLN A 67 -11.66 7.89 10.07
C GLN A 67 -10.93 8.08 11.42
N TRP A 68 -9.96 8.99 11.48
CA TRP A 68 -9.10 9.23 12.64
C TRP A 68 -9.43 10.52 13.38
N ILE A 69 -10.32 11.38 12.86
CA ILE A 69 -10.63 12.68 13.46
C ILE A 69 -11.13 12.51 14.90
N ASP A 70 -12.14 11.66 15.11
CA ASP A 70 -12.73 11.44 16.44
C ASP A 70 -11.71 10.90 17.44
N ARG A 71 -10.87 9.95 17.02
CA ARG A 71 -9.81 9.37 17.86
C ARG A 71 -8.77 10.41 18.25
N CYS A 72 -8.36 11.26 17.29
CA CYS A 72 -7.39 12.32 17.56
C CYS A 72 -7.98 13.41 18.46
N TRP A 73 -9.27 13.72 18.32
CA TRP A 73 -9.96 14.64 19.21
C TRP A 73 -10.06 14.07 20.63
N GLN A 74 -10.46 12.80 20.78
CA GLN A 74 -10.50 12.10 22.07
C GLN A 74 -9.13 12.06 22.74
N LEU A 75 -8.06 11.89 21.96
CA LEU A 75 -6.70 11.97 22.47
C LEU A 75 -6.38 13.38 22.98
N ASN A 76 -6.77 14.42 22.24
CA ASN A 76 -6.57 15.80 22.66
C ASN A 76 -7.32 16.14 23.95
N GLU A 77 -8.55 15.65 24.10
CA GLU A 77 -9.33 15.79 25.34
C GLU A 77 -8.71 15.03 26.52
N PHE A 78 -8.24 13.81 26.26
CA PHE A 78 -7.60 12.98 27.26
C PHE A 78 -6.26 13.57 27.76
N VAL A 79 -5.41 14.03 26.83
CA VAL A 79 -4.16 14.72 27.15
C VAL A 79 -4.45 16.03 27.88
N GLY A 80 -5.45 16.78 27.40
CA GLY A 80 -5.93 18.01 28.01
C GLY A 80 -4.80 18.98 28.34
N THR A 81 -4.84 19.57 29.54
CA THR A 81 -3.79 20.51 30.00
C THR A 81 -2.53 19.82 30.52
N LYS A 82 -2.49 18.48 30.56
CA LYS A 82 -1.34 17.70 31.04
C LYS A 82 -0.30 17.44 29.94
N GLY A 83 -0.53 17.91 28.73
CA GLY A 83 0.39 17.65 27.64
C GLY A 83 0.04 18.41 26.39
N ILE A 84 0.52 17.91 25.26
CA ILE A 84 0.34 18.54 23.95
C ILE A 84 0.04 17.47 22.92
N VAL A 85 -0.86 17.77 22.01
CA VAL A 85 -1.05 16.98 20.78
C VAL A 85 -0.69 17.84 19.57
N LYS A 86 0.13 17.30 18.67
CA LYS A 86 0.57 17.94 17.43
C LYS A 86 0.30 17.02 16.25
N LEU A 87 -0.23 17.60 15.18
CA LEU A 87 -0.37 16.96 13.88
C LEU A 87 0.80 17.40 12.99
N PHE A 88 1.55 16.45 12.46
CA PHE A 88 2.53 16.67 11.41
C PHE A 88 2.00 16.10 10.09
N VAL A 89 2.00 16.91 9.03
CA VAL A 89 1.52 16.51 7.69
C VAL A 89 2.58 16.81 6.65
N SER A 90 2.95 15.80 5.88
CA SER A 90 3.72 15.97 4.65
C SER A 90 2.77 16.02 3.46
N ASN A 91 2.69 17.18 2.83
CA ASN A 91 1.89 17.42 1.62
C ASN A 91 2.73 17.33 0.34
N ILE A 92 3.86 16.61 0.38
CA ILE A 92 4.74 16.46 -0.77
C ILE A 92 4.23 15.28 -1.61
N PRO A 93 3.90 15.46 -2.90
CA PRO A 93 3.61 14.34 -3.78
C PRO A 93 4.71 13.27 -3.70
N TYR A 94 4.33 11.99 -3.69
CA TYR A 94 5.23 10.84 -3.43
C TYR A 94 5.69 10.66 -1.98
N HIS A 95 5.31 11.55 -1.08
CA HIS A 95 5.59 11.48 0.36
C HIS A 95 4.37 11.97 1.18
N LEU A 96 3.16 11.58 0.77
CA LEU A 96 1.93 11.92 1.49
C LEU A 96 1.84 11.08 2.77
N ARG A 97 2.18 11.70 3.91
CA ARG A 97 2.21 11.06 5.23
C ARG A 97 1.72 12.01 6.31
N SER A 98 1.25 11.46 7.40
CA SER A 98 0.76 12.24 8.54
C SER A 98 0.97 11.50 9.84
N TYR A 99 1.40 12.23 10.86
CA TYR A 99 1.68 11.70 12.19
C TYR A 99 1.00 12.54 13.25
N ILE A 100 0.54 11.87 14.29
CA ILE A 100 0.17 12.52 15.54
C ILE A 100 1.32 12.29 16.52
N TYR A 101 1.85 13.39 17.03
CA TYR A 101 2.79 13.41 18.14
C TYR A 101 2.08 13.92 19.38
N PHE A 102 2.35 13.34 20.54
CA PHE A 102 1.90 13.91 21.79
C PHE A 102 2.88 13.68 22.94
N ASP A 103 2.92 14.64 23.85
CA ASP A 103 3.53 14.49 25.17
C ASP A 103 2.45 14.44 26.25
N TYR A 104 2.74 13.74 27.33
CA TYR A 104 1.84 13.61 28.46
C TYR A 104 2.59 13.60 29.80
N ASP A 105 2.12 14.44 30.70
CA ASP A 105 2.57 14.63 32.08
C ASP A 105 1.57 13.98 33.04
N GLY A 106 1.52 12.65 32.99
CA GLY A 106 0.62 11.83 33.79
C GLY A 106 1.05 10.37 33.81
N ASP A 107 0.16 9.49 34.28
CA ASP A 107 0.50 8.08 34.46
C ASP A 107 0.66 7.36 33.10
N ARG A 108 1.66 6.50 33.00
CA ARG A 108 1.96 5.77 31.76
C ARG A 108 0.86 4.78 31.43
N GLU A 109 0.33 4.13 32.46
CA GLU A 109 -0.72 3.13 32.37
C GLU A 109 -1.98 3.69 31.71
N ASP A 110 -2.34 4.95 32.02
CA ASP A 110 -3.48 5.64 31.41
C ASP A 110 -3.32 5.75 29.88
N ILE A 111 -2.11 6.10 29.40
CA ILE A 111 -1.82 6.22 27.96
C ILE A 111 -1.91 4.84 27.30
N ILE A 112 -1.34 3.81 27.93
CA ILE A 112 -1.36 2.46 27.39
C ILE A 112 -2.80 1.95 27.26
N GLU A 113 -3.64 2.20 28.25
CA GLU A 113 -5.06 1.84 28.22
C GLU A 113 -5.82 2.62 27.15
N PHE A 114 -5.56 3.92 27.02
CA PHE A 114 -6.11 4.76 25.96
C PHE A 114 -5.74 4.21 24.57
N CYS A 115 -4.46 3.97 24.32
CA CYS A 115 -3.98 3.44 23.04
C CYS A 115 -4.60 2.07 22.70
N LYS A 116 -4.76 1.18 23.70
CA LYS A 116 -5.45 -0.10 23.48
C LYS A 116 -6.92 0.07 23.13
N THR A 117 -7.62 0.98 23.83
CA THR A 117 -9.05 1.23 23.62
C THR A 117 -9.34 1.78 22.23
N TYR A 118 -8.46 2.64 21.72
CA TYR A 118 -8.62 3.30 20.42
C TYR A 118 -7.82 2.64 19.29
N GLU A 119 -7.23 1.47 19.53
CA GLU A 119 -6.42 0.72 18.57
C GLU A 119 -5.29 1.57 17.95
N ILE A 120 -4.65 2.38 18.79
CA ILE A 120 -3.52 3.23 18.40
C ILE A 120 -2.22 2.44 18.60
N ASP A 121 -1.50 2.24 17.50
CA ASP A 121 -0.17 1.65 17.53
C ASP A 121 0.90 2.76 17.56
N VAL A 122 1.54 2.93 18.72
CA VAL A 122 2.56 3.97 18.91
C VAL A 122 3.91 3.50 18.38
N SER A 123 4.55 4.35 17.58
CA SER A 123 5.93 4.21 17.15
C SER A 123 6.85 5.12 17.96
N TYR A 124 8.06 4.64 18.19
CA TYR A 124 9.14 5.38 18.86
C TYR A 124 10.25 5.77 17.89
N ASP A 125 10.04 5.56 16.59
CA ASP A 125 11.06 5.81 15.56
C ASP A 125 11.27 7.31 15.31
N LYS A 126 10.32 8.16 15.73
CA LYS A 126 10.34 9.60 15.49
C LYS A 126 9.65 10.40 16.58
N GLY A 127 10.35 11.41 17.11
CA GLY A 127 9.83 12.39 18.05
C GLY A 127 9.72 13.78 17.45
N SER A 128 9.34 14.75 18.29
CA SER A 128 9.18 16.15 17.89
C SER A 128 10.46 16.76 17.34
N GLU A 129 11.63 16.42 17.90
CA GLU A 129 12.92 16.96 17.47
C GLU A 129 13.25 16.53 16.04
N GLU A 130 13.05 15.25 15.71
CA GLU A 130 13.24 14.72 14.36
C GLU A 130 12.27 15.37 13.37
N PHE A 131 11.01 15.60 13.75
CA PHE A 131 10.08 16.35 12.90
C PHE A 131 10.56 17.78 12.64
N PHE A 132 10.97 18.51 13.69
CA PHE A 132 11.45 19.89 13.54
C PHE A 132 12.75 19.98 12.73
N ASN A 133 13.64 19.00 12.84
CA ASN A 133 14.83 18.90 11.99
C ASN A 133 14.43 18.77 10.51
N ASP A 134 13.51 17.86 10.19
CA ASP A 134 13.02 17.63 8.83
C ASP A 134 12.20 18.82 8.27
N MET A 135 11.57 19.62 9.12
CA MET A 135 10.87 20.84 8.69
C MET A 135 11.80 21.85 8.01
N ARG A 136 13.11 21.84 8.33
CA ARG A 136 14.12 22.68 7.63
C ARG A 136 14.24 22.31 6.17
N GLU A 137 14.09 21.02 5.87
CA GLU A 137 14.04 20.46 4.53
C GLU A 137 12.61 20.53 3.94
N ARG A 138 11.72 21.30 4.58
CA ARG A 138 10.32 21.55 4.16
C ARG A 138 9.47 20.28 4.10
N MET A 139 9.85 19.24 4.84
CA MET A 139 9.18 17.94 4.75
C MET A 139 7.81 17.91 5.44
N TRP A 140 7.65 18.67 6.53
CA TRP A 140 6.46 18.65 7.38
C TRP A 140 5.89 20.06 7.56
N ASN A 141 4.57 20.13 7.57
CA ASN A 141 3.82 21.20 8.21
C ASN A 141 3.32 20.67 9.56
N ASP A 142 3.26 21.52 10.57
CA ASP A 142 2.72 21.15 11.88
C ASP A 142 1.48 21.98 12.25
N PHE A 143 0.66 21.40 13.13
CA PHE A 143 -0.40 22.11 13.82
C PHE A 143 -0.50 21.60 15.26
N VAL A 144 -0.54 22.52 16.22
CA VAL A 144 -0.67 22.19 17.65
C VAL A 144 -2.12 22.32 18.06
N PHE A 145 -2.72 21.27 18.60
CA PHE A 145 -4.06 21.32 19.16
C PHE A 145 -4.00 21.83 20.60
N CYS A 146 -4.84 22.81 20.91
CA CYS A 146 -5.00 23.33 22.26
C CYS A 146 -5.92 22.43 23.09
N ALA A 147 -5.65 22.36 24.40
CA ALA A 147 -6.57 21.74 25.36
C ALA A 147 -7.93 22.44 25.36
N ASN A 148 -9.00 21.68 25.59
CA ASN A 148 -10.40 22.17 25.63
C ASN A 148 -10.85 22.88 24.34
N MET A 149 -10.26 22.49 23.20
CA MET A 149 -10.67 22.97 21.90
C MET A 149 -12.02 22.38 21.51
N ASP A 150 -12.92 23.23 21.02
CA ASP A 150 -14.21 22.77 20.47
C ASP A 150 -14.01 21.78 19.30
N TYR A 151 -14.89 20.79 19.21
CA TYR A 151 -14.79 19.73 18.21
C TYR A 151 -14.86 20.26 16.76
N GLU A 152 -15.75 21.22 16.48
CA GLU A 152 -15.87 21.78 15.12
C GLU A 152 -14.59 22.53 14.72
N TYR A 153 -14.03 23.29 15.66
CA TYR A 153 -12.76 23.98 15.44
C TYR A 153 -11.59 23.01 15.28
N PHE A 154 -11.53 21.96 16.11
CA PHE A 154 -10.55 20.88 15.99
C PHE A 154 -10.62 20.23 14.60
N MET A 155 -11.82 19.83 14.18
CA MET A 155 -12.05 19.19 12.88
C MET A 155 -11.63 20.11 11.74
N MET A 156 -12.00 21.39 11.79
CA MET A 156 -11.60 22.38 10.79
C MET A 156 -10.08 22.50 10.69
N CYS A 157 -9.39 22.67 11.82
CA CYS A 157 -7.93 22.76 11.86
C CYS A 157 -7.27 21.47 11.36
N PHE A 158 -7.73 20.31 11.82
CA PHE A 158 -7.23 19.01 11.41
C PHE A 158 -7.31 18.84 9.88
N VAL A 159 -8.49 19.05 9.29
CA VAL A 159 -8.69 18.88 7.85
C VAL A 159 -7.90 19.90 7.03
N SER A 160 -7.77 21.14 7.52
CA SER A 160 -7.06 22.21 6.82
C SER A 160 -5.56 21.96 6.64
N CYS A 161 -4.98 21.04 7.41
CA CYS A 161 -3.57 20.67 7.30
C CYS A 161 -3.26 19.83 6.05
N PHE A 162 -4.29 19.25 5.41
CA PHE A 162 -4.15 18.33 4.29
C PHE A 162 -4.50 19.02 2.96
N GLN A 163 -3.55 19.03 2.02
CA GLN A 163 -3.73 19.67 0.72
C GLN A 163 -4.43 18.77 -0.31
N PHE A 164 -4.32 17.45 -0.19
CA PHE A 164 -4.90 16.51 -1.17
C PHE A 164 -6.17 15.83 -0.65
N PRO A 165 -7.15 15.56 -1.53
CA PRO A 165 -8.37 14.87 -1.15
C PRO A 165 -8.11 13.43 -0.69
N GLU A 166 -9.02 12.91 0.11
CA GLU A 166 -9.03 11.49 0.47
C GLU A 166 -9.36 10.60 -0.73
N ILE A 167 -8.98 9.32 -0.60
CA ILE A 167 -9.24 8.30 -1.61
C ILE A 167 -10.74 8.15 -1.86
N SER A 168 -11.57 8.17 -0.82
CA SER A 168 -13.04 8.09 -0.92
C SER A 168 -13.61 9.22 -1.80
N ILE A 169 -13.14 10.45 -1.61
CA ILE A 169 -13.56 11.63 -2.40
C ILE A 169 -13.13 11.47 -3.87
N LEU A 170 -11.95 10.91 -4.12
CA LEU A 170 -11.50 10.62 -5.49
C LEU A 170 -12.38 9.54 -6.13
N HIS A 171 -12.75 8.50 -5.39
CA HIS A 171 -13.65 7.44 -5.85
C HIS A 171 -15.04 7.99 -6.18
N GLU A 172 -15.61 8.86 -5.34
CA GLU A 172 -16.89 9.53 -5.60
C GLU A 172 -16.86 10.39 -6.87
N LYS A 173 -15.67 10.92 -7.23
CA LYS A 173 -15.45 11.66 -8.48
C LYS A 173 -15.19 10.75 -9.70
N GLY A 174 -15.19 9.43 -9.51
CA GLY A 174 -15.00 8.44 -10.57
C GLY A 174 -13.54 8.06 -10.85
N TYR A 175 -12.59 8.47 -10.01
CA TYR A 175 -11.19 8.02 -10.13
C TYR A 175 -11.04 6.66 -9.43
N HIS A 176 -11.02 5.57 -10.21
CA HIS A 176 -10.88 4.20 -9.69
C HIS A 176 -9.65 3.51 -10.29
N TRP A 177 -8.50 3.66 -9.65
CA TRP A 177 -7.25 3.05 -10.13
C TRP A 177 -7.16 1.55 -9.80
N GLU A 178 -7.95 1.02 -8.87
CA GLU A 178 -8.05 -0.42 -8.61
C GLU A 178 -8.60 -1.18 -9.83
N SER A 179 -9.35 -0.48 -10.69
CA SER A 179 -9.90 -0.99 -11.92
C SER A 179 -8.95 -0.86 -13.12
N GLU A 180 -7.68 -0.51 -12.87
CA GLU A 180 -6.65 -0.39 -13.90
C GLU A 180 -6.67 -1.64 -14.80
N SER A 181 -7.02 -1.41 -16.07
CA SER A 181 -7.19 -2.48 -17.03
C SER A 181 -5.85 -3.12 -17.33
N LYS A 182 -5.71 -4.40 -16.97
CA LYS A 182 -4.52 -5.18 -17.27
C LYS A 182 -4.78 -6.08 -18.47
N ARG A 183 -3.75 -6.33 -19.28
CA ARG A 183 -3.77 -7.36 -20.33
C ARG A 183 -4.21 -8.70 -19.73
N LYS A 184 -5.00 -9.48 -20.49
CA LYS A 184 -5.40 -10.84 -20.12
C LYS A 184 -4.16 -11.69 -19.80
N LYS A 185 -4.22 -12.47 -18.73
CA LYS A 185 -3.11 -13.27 -18.20
C LYS A 185 -3.30 -14.74 -18.58
N VAL A 186 -2.26 -15.38 -19.09
CA VAL A 186 -2.28 -16.80 -19.48
C VAL A 186 -1.29 -17.56 -18.62
N PHE A 187 -1.74 -18.65 -18.02
CA PHE A 187 -0.87 -19.61 -17.33
C PHE A 187 -0.36 -20.64 -18.34
N ILE A 188 0.94 -20.95 -18.32
CA ILE A 188 1.55 -21.93 -19.23
C ILE A 188 2.21 -23.05 -18.43
N SER A 189 1.79 -24.29 -18.70
CA SER A 189 2.37 -25.52 -18.15
C SER A 189 3.06 -26.33 -19.25
N TYR A 190 4.33 -26.67 -19.06
CA TYR A 190 5.16 -27.39 -20.03
C TYR A 190 6.28 -28.15 -19.33
N ALA A 191 6.83 -29.19 -19.97
CA ALA A 191 8.01 -29.87 -19.46
C ALA A 191 9.29 -29.08 -19.70
N TRP A 192 10.22 -29.09 -18.73
CA TRP A 192 11.49 -28.37 -18.82
C TRP A 192 12.28 -28.65 -20.11
N LYS A 193 12.25 -29.90 -20.59
CA LYS A 193 12.92 -30.30 -21.85
C LYS A 193 12.40 -29.56 -23.09
N ASN A 194 11.18 -29.00 -23.03
CA ASN A 194 10.59 -28.22 -24.13
C ASN A 194 10.83 -26.71 -24.00
N LYS A 195 11.61 -26.24 -23.02
CA LYS A 195 11.85 -24.82 -22.75
C LYS A 195 12.24 -24.02 -24.00
N GLY A 196 13.20 -24.50 -24.78
CA GLY A 196 13.69 -23.75 -25.95
C GLY A 196 12.57 -23.41 -26.95
N MET A 197 11.67 -24.35 -27.20
CA MET A 197 10.53 -24.12 -28.09
C MET A 197 9.47 -23.23 -27.42
N VAL A 198 9.07 -23.56 -26.18
CA VAL A 198 8.02 -22.82 -25.45
C VAL A 198 8.42 -21.36 -25.22
N ASP A 199 9.69 -21.06 -24.99
CA ASP A 199 10.18 -19.69 -24.77
C ASP A 199 9.95 -18.81 -26.00
N GLY A 200 10.19 -19.34 -27.20
CA GLY A 200 9.84 -18.65 -28.44
C GLY A 200 8.32 -18.43 -28.59
N MET A 201 7.51 -19.35 -28.06
CA MET A 201 6.06 -19.20 -28.10
C MET A 201 5.54 -18.14 -27.11
N VAL A 202 6.15 -18.10 -25.93
CA VAL A 202 5.87 -17.14 -24.86
C VAL A 202 6.21 -15.71 -25.30
N ASP A 203 7.38 -15.51 -25.90
CA ASP A 203 7.82 -14.18 -26.36
C ASP A 203 6.82 -13.57 -27.36
N LYS A 204 6.32 -14.39 -28.29
CA LYS A 204 5.30 -13.93 -29.24
C LYS A 204 3.95 -13.65 -28.61
N LEU A 205 3.50 -14.45 -27.62
CA LEU A 205 2.29 -14.14 -26.85
C LEU A 205 2.44 -12.80 -26.11
N GLN A 206 3.60 -12.56 -25.51
CA GLN A 206 3.87 -11.33 -24.77
C GLN A 206 3.86 -10.10 -25.69
N THR A 207 4.52 -10.20 -26.84
CA THR A 207 4.53 -9.13 -27.86
C THR A 207 3.17 -8.93 -28.53
N SER A 208 2.30 -9.95 -28.56
CA SER A 208 0.93 -9.84 -29.08
C SER A 208 -0.09 -9.21 -28.13
N GLY A 209 0.32 -8.80 -26.92
CA GLY A 209 -0.57 -8.15 -25.97
C GLY A 209 -1.11 -9.04 -24.86
N ILE A 210 -0.53 -10.23 -24.64
CA ILE A 210 -0.96 -11.18 -23.61
C ILE A 210 0.07 -11.20 -22.47
N ARG A 211 -0.38 -11.11 -21.21
CA ARG A 211 0.52 -11.37 -20.08
C ARG A 211 0.69 -12.87 -19.92
N VAL A 212 1.92 -13.35 -19.89
CA VAL A 212 2.19 -14.76 -19.65
C VAL A 212 2.71 -14.92 -18.24
N PHE A 213 2.03 -15.75 -17.46
CA PHE A 213 2.57 -16.32 -16.24
C PHE A 213 3.26 -17.64 -16.60
N LYS A 214 4.56 -17.50 -16.87
CA LYS A 214 5.44 -18.65 -16.96
C LYS A 214 5.78 -19.02 -15.52
N ASN A 215 5.67 -20.30 -15.16
CA ASN A 215 6.32 -20.76 -13.94
C ASN A 215 7.83 -20.72 -14.19
N SER A 216 8.43 -19.51 -14.15
CA SER A 216 9.81 -19.24 -14.54
C SER A 216 10.77 -19.22 -13.36
N GLN A 217 10.36 -19.76 -12.21
CA GLN A 217 11.30 -20.25 -11.23
C GLN A 217 11.00 -21.73 -11.05
N SER A 218 12.02 -22.53 -11.34
CA SER A 218 12.33 -23.78 -10.68
C SER A 218 11.28 -24.23 -9.67
N ILE A 219 10.64 -25.37 -9.91
CA ILE A 219 10.44 -26.29 -8.81
C ILE A 219 11.88 -26.60 -8.36
N ASP A 220 12.39 -25.83 -7.41
CA ASP A 220 13.67 -26.14 -6.80
C ASP A 220 13.42 -27.27 -5.79
N TYR A 221 14.47 -27.95 -5.34
CA TYR A 221 14.31 -29.06 -4.40
C TYR A 221 13.62 -28.56 -3.11
N GLY A 222 12.35 -28.94 -2.92
CA GLY A 222 11.57 -28.59 -1.73
C GLY A 222 10.27 -27.80 -1.98
N ASP A 223 10.04 -27.28 -3.19
CA ASP A 223 8.81 -26.53 -3.47
C ASP A 223 7.58 -27.42 -3.69
N HIS A 224 6.43 -27.00 -3.15
CA HIS A 224 5.16 -27.70 -3.33
C HIS A 224 4.56 -27.38 -4.72
N ILE A 225 4.99 -28.11 -5.75
CA ILE A 225 4.61 -28.00 -7.18
C ILE A 225 3.14 -27.63 -7.39
N LEU A 226 2.25 -28.31 -6.67
CA LEU A 226 0.81 -28.08 -6.76
C LEU A 226 0.39 -26.67 -6.35
N GLU A 227 0.97 -26.06 -5.32
CA GLU A 227 0.57 -24.72 -4.85
C GLU A 227 0.89 -23.64 -5.88
N SER A 228 2.07 -23.71 -6.51
CA SER A 228 2.46 -22.78 -7.57
C SER A 228 1.54 -22.86 -8.79
N ILE A 229 1.13 -24.07 -9.18
CA ILE A 229 0.17 -24.27 -10.27
C ILE A 229 -1.21 -23.73 -9.88
N LEU A 230 -1.65 -23.96 -8.63
CA LEU A 230 -2.93 -23.45 -8.15
C LEU A 230 -2.98 -21.93 -8.08
N SER A 231 -1.89 -21.30 -7.63
CA SER A 231 -1.73 -19.86 -7.64
C SER A 231 -1.81 -19.31 -9.07
N GLY A 232 -1.05 -19.90 -10.00
CA GLY A 232 -1.09 -19.54 -11.42
C GLY A 232 -2.49 -19.67 -12.05
N LEU A 233 -3.21 -20.73 -11.70
CA LEU A 233 -4.60 -20.96 -12.16
C LEU A 233 -5.61 -19.99 -11.53
N ASN A 234 -5.38 -19.46 -10.33
CA ASN A 234 -6.25 -18.45 -9.73
C ASN A 234 -6.11 -17.10 -10.46
N GLU A 235 -4.89 -16.72 -10.80
CA GLU A 235 -4.60 -15.38 -11.31
C GLU A 235 -4.69 -15.21 -12.83
N CYS A 236 -4.74 -16.30 -13.60
CA CYS A 236 -4.84 -16.22 -15.06
C CYS A 236 -6.30 -16.10 -15.54
N ASP A 237 -6.51 -15.73 -16.80
CA ASP A 237 -7.79 -15.86 -17.50
C ASP A 237 -7.90 -17.22 -18.20
N LEU A 238 -6.78 -17.72 -18.73
CA LEU A 238 -6.67 -18.95 -19.51
C LEU A 238 -5.47 -19.80 -19.06
N ALA A 239 -5.66 -21.11 -18.98
CA ALA A 239 -4.58 -22.08 -18.77
C ALA A 239 -4.20 -22.79 -20.07
N ILE A 240 -2.92 -22.85 -20.39
CA ILE A 240 -2.40 -23.53 -21.57
C ILE A 240 -1.48 -24.67 -21.13
N PHE A 241 -1.79 -25.87 -21.60
CA PHE A 241 -1.01 -27.07 -21.33
C PHE A 241 -0.29 -27.53 -22.60
N PHE A 242 1.04 -27.48 -22.57
CA PHE A 242 1.91 -27.99 -23.62
C PHE A 242 2.21 -29.46 -23.36
N LEU A 243 1.58 -30.33 -24.13
CA LEU A 243 1.73 -31.77 -24.06
C LEU A 243 2.86 -32.23 -24.97
N SER A 244 3.73 -33.07 -24.42
CA SER A 244 4.84 -33.71 -25.13
C SER A 244 5.14 -35.07 -24.47
N HIS A 245 5.93 -35.92 -25.12
CA HIS A 245 6.51 -37.09 -24.46
C HIS A 245 7.34 -36.71 -23.24
N ALA A 246 7.99 -35.54 -23.24
CA ALA A 246 8.69 -35.05 -22.05
C ALA A 246 7.72 -34.64 -20.93
N PHE A 247 6.56 -34.07 -21.25
CA PHE A 247 5.50 -33.77 -20.30
C PHE A 247 4.94 -35.04 -19.66
N GLN A 248 4.69 -36.06 -20.48
CA GLN A 248 4.25 -37.37 -20.00
C GLN A 248 5.27 -38.03 -19.05
N ASN A 249 6.56 -37.94 -19.37
CA ASN A 249 7.64 -38.62 -18.62
C ASN A 249 8.17 -37.84 -17.40
N SER A 250 8.08 -36.50 -17.41
CA SER A 250 8.63 -35.65 -16.34
C SER A 250 7.71 -35.51 -15.13
N MET A 251 6.42 -35.83 -15.28
CA MET A 251 5.43 -35.63 -14.23
C MET A 251 5.40 -36.82 -13.26
N MET A 252 6.07 -36.69 -12.11
CA MET A 252 6.11 -37.64 -10.99
C MET A 252 4.77 -37.79 -10.22
N GLY A 253 3.64 -37.79 -10.93
CA GLY A 253 2.36 -38.15 -10.32
C GLY A 253 1.18 -37.91 -11.24
N LYS A 254 0.60 -39.01 -11.79
CA LYS A 254 -0.77 -39.00 -12.34
C LYS A 254 -1.78 -38.36 -11.36
N GLN A 255 -1.47 -38.36 -10.06
CA GLN A 255 -2.27 -37.74 -9.00
C GLN A 255 -2.23 -36.20 -9.02
N GLU A 256 -1.09 -35.56 -9.28
CA GLU A 256 -1.00 -34.10 -9.35
C GLU A 256 -1.72 -33.55 -10.59
N LEU A 257 -1.52 -34.21 -11.74
CA LEU A 257 -2.27 -33.94 -12.96
C LEU A 257 -3.79 -34.13 -12.74
N ARG A 258 -4.20 -35.21 -12.07
CA ARG A 258 -5.61 -35.39 -11.66
C ARG A 258 -6.12 -34.23 -10.83
N ALA A 259 -5.36 -33.74 -9.86
CA ALA A 259 -5.76 -32.60 -9.02
C ALA A 259 -5.88 -31.30 -9.83
N ILE A 260 -4.94 -31.06 -10.76
CA ILE A 260 -4.96 -29.90 -11.66
C ILE A 260 -6.18 -29.97 -12.59
N TRP A 261 -6.37 -31.07 -13.32
CA TRP A 261 -7.50 -31.27 -14.23
C TRP A 261 -8.83 -31.20 -13.51
N THR A 262 -8.96 -31.88 -12.37
CA THR A 262 -10.18 -31.80 -11.54
C THR A 262 -10.48 -30.35 -11.16
N LYS A 263 -9.48 -29.53 -10.84
CA LYS A 263 -9.69 -28.11 -10.50
C LYS A 263 -9.97 -27.22 -11.72
N VAL A 264 -9.30 -27.43 -12.85
CA VAL A 264 -9.58 -26.72 -14.10
C VAL A 264 -11.03 -26.98 -14.53
N ILE A 265 -11.44 -28.25 -14.52
CA ILE A 265 -12.77 -28.70 -14.91
C ILE A 265 -13.83 -28.24 -13.88
N SER A 266 -13.61 -28.47 -12.58
CA SER A 266 -14.60 -28.10 -11.54
C SER A 266 -14.77 -26.59 -11.38
N ARG A 267 -13.71 -25.80 -11.59
CA ARG A 267 -13.78 -24.33 -11.51
C ARG A 267 -14.23 -23.67 -12.81
N LYS A 268 -14.59 -24.46 -13.84
CA LYS A 268 -14.92 -23.95 -15.19
C LYS A 268 -13.86 -22.98 -15.74
N LYS A 269 -12.59 -23.19 -15.39
CA LYS A 269 -11.50 -22.33 -15.84
C LYS A 269 -11.31 -22.55 -17.34
N ALA A 270 -11.18 -21.49 -18.12
CA ALA A 270 -10.86 -21.64 -19.53
C ALA A 270 -9.47 -22.27 -19.68
N TRP A 271 -9.36 -23.24 -20.58
CA TRP A 271 -8.10 -23.92 -20.84
C TRP A 271 -7.96 -24.31 -22.32
N MET A 272 -6.72 -24.59 -22.72
CA MET A 272 -6.34 -25.00 -24.06
C MET A 272 -5.19 -26.00 -24.00
N ILE A 273 -5.21 -26.97 -24.91
CA ILE A 273 -4.15 -27.96 -25.09
C ILE A 273 -3.33 -27.60 -26.32
N ILE A 274 -2.01 -27.69 -26.20
CA ILE A 274 -1.07 -27.61 -27.31
C ILE A 274 -0.27 -28.89 -27.33
N ARG A 275 -0.35 -29.64 -28.41
CA ARG A 275 0.48 -30.81 -28.65
C ARG A 275 1.76 -30.39 -29.34
N LEU A 276 2.90 -30.71 -28.74
CA LEU A 276 4.24 -30.33 -29.20
C LEU A 276 4.93 -31.40 -30.05
N ASP A 277 4.62 -32.67 -29.79
CA ASP A 277 5.17 -33.82 -30.51
C ASP A 277 4.07 -34.86 -30.81
N ASP A 278 4.42 -36.07 -31.20
CA ASP A 278 3.49 -37.14 -31.55
C ASP A 278 2.81 -37.81 -30.34
N VAL A 279 2.95 -37.26 -29.12
CA VAL A 279 2.32 -37.82 -27.92
C VAL A 279 0.79 -37.95 -28.08
N ASN A 280 0.26 -39.08 -27.63
CA ASN A 280 -1.18 -39.28 -27.53
C ASN A 280 -1.70 -38.64 -26.23
N PRO A 281 -2.61 -37.64 -26.27
CA PRO A 281 -3.18 -37.02 -25.09
C PRO A 281 -3.83 -38.02 -24.12
N GLU A 282 -4.39 -39.11 -24.65
CA GLU A 282 -5.04 -40.15 -23.85
C GLU A 282 -4.07 -40.88 -22.90
N ASP A 283 -2.78 -40.95 -23.28
CA ASP A 283 -1.75 -41.57 -22.46
C ASP A 283 -1.30 -40.66 -21.29
N ILE A 284 -1.68 -39.37 -21.34
CA ILE A 284 -1.41 -38.39 -20.27
C ILE A 284 -2.56 -38.38 -19.27
N TYR A 285 -3.80 -38.26 -19.74
CA TYR A 285 -4.99 -38.32 -18.89
C TYR A 285 -6.20 -38.79 -19.71
N TYR A 286 -6.94 -39.74 -19.15
CA TYR A 286 -8.12 -40.32 -19.78
C TYR A 286 -9.14 -39.23 -20.15
N SER A 287 -9.72 -39.31 -21.35
CA SER A 287 -10.64 -38.31 -21.91
C SER A 287 -10.00 -36.98 -22.36
N LEU A 288 -8.66 -36.83 -22.35
CA LEU A 288 -8.05 -35.63 -22.96
C LEU A 288 -8.20 -35.63 -24.48
N SER A 289 -8.29 -36.81 -25.11
CA SER A 289 -8.50 -36.94 -26.54
C SER A 289 -9.86 -36.39 -27.01
N ASP A 290 -10.84 -36.28 -26.10
CA ASP A 290 -12.17 -35.70 -26.39
C ASP A 290 -12.12 -34.17 -26.55
N TYR A 291 -11.03 -33.53 -26.15
CA TYR A 291 -10.85 -32.08 -26.27
C TYR A 291 -10.05 -31.72 -27.51
N LYS A 292 -10.49 -30.68 -28.22
CA LYS A 292 -9.75 -30.12 -29.34
C LYS A 292 -8.42 -29.53 -28.84
N TYR A 293 -7.31 -29.98 -29.42
CA TYR A 293 -5.98 -29.45 -29.17
C TYR A 293 -5.44 -28.74 -30.41
N PHE A 294 -4.48 -27.85 -30.20
CA PHE A 294 -3.66 -27.25 -31.25
C PHE A 294 -2.45 -28.14 -31.51
N ASP A 295 -2.14 -28.43 -32.77
CA ASP A 295 -1.03 -29.30 -33.14
C ASP A 295 0.14 -28.46 -33.68
N ALA A 296 1.16 -28.27 -32.84
CA ALA A 296 2.32 -27.44 -33.18
C ALA A 296 3.20 -28.03 -34.30
N GLN A 297 3.01 -29.31 -34.67
CA GLN A 297 3.72 -29.91 -35.80
C GLN A 297 3.06 -29.57 -37.15
N ASN A 298 1.75 -29.34 -37.16
CA ASN A 298 0.94 -29.19 -38.38
C ASN A 298 0.40 -27.78 -38.58
N GLU A 299 0.30 -26.99 -37.52
CA GLU A 299 -0.28 -25.65 -37.55
C GLU A 299 0.80 -24.57 -37.39
N SER A 300 0.59 -23.41 -38.01
CA SER A 300 1.56 -22.32 -37.96
C SER A 300 1.54 -21.63 -36.59
N PHE A 301 2.69 -21.07 -36.21
CA PHE A 301 2.80 -20.36 -34.96
C PHE A 301 1.88 -19.12 -34.87
N ASP A 302 1.53 -18.50 -36.00
CA ASP A 302 0.59 -17.37 -36.02
C ASP A 302 -0.85 -17.83 -35.75
N ASP A 303 -1.20 -19.04 -36.18
CA ASP A 303 -2.51 -19.64 -35.90
C ASP A 303 -2.65 -20.01 -34.43
N PHE A 304 -1.55 -20.38 -33.76
CA PHE A 304 -1.51 -20.54 -32.32
C PHE A 304 -1.91 -19.24 -31.60
N ILE A 305 -1.27 -18.11 -31.95
CA ILE A 305 -1.56 -16.81 -31.34
C ILE A 305 -3.04 -16.41 -31.56
N LYS A 306 -3.56 -16.61 -32.78
CA LYS A 306 -4.97 -16.37 -33.09
C LYS A 306 -5.90 -17.25 -32.26
N ALA A 307 -5.57 -18.52 -32.08
CA ALA A 307 -6.36 -19.46 -31.28
C ALA A 307 -6.41 -19.02 -29.80
N VAL A 308 -5.27 -18.60 -29.24
CA VAL A 308 -5.22 -18.07 -27.86
C VAL A 308 -6.04 -16.80 -27.71
N HIS A 309 -5.91 -15.84 -28.63
CA HIS A 309 -6.72 -14.62 -28.60
C HIS A 309 -8.22 -14.91 -28.73
N LYS A 310 -8.60 -15.84 -29.61
CA LYS A 310 -10.00 -16.27 -29.73
C LYS A 310 -10.50 -16.85 -28.41
N LYS A 311 -9.71 -17.72 -27.78
CA LYS A 311 -10.09 -18.33 -26.51
C LYS A 311 -10.22 -17.32 -25.37
N LEU A 312 -9.30 -16.36 -25.30
CA LEU A 312 -9.34 -15.27 -24.31
C LEU A 312 -10.55 -14.35 -24.46
N LYS A 313 -11.15 -14.23 -25.65
CA LYS A 313 -12.41 -13.49 -25.85
C LYS A 313 -13.64 -14.23 -25.32
N GLU A 314 -13.54 -15.54 -25.11
CA GLU A 314 -14.58 -16.38 -24.53
C GLU A 314 -14.51 -16.42 -22.99
N CYS A 315 -13.48 -15.80 -22.39
CA CYS A 315 -13.17 -15.81 -20.95
C CYS A 315 -13.60 -14.52 -20.25
#